data_AF-A0A0D3K0H3-F1
#
_entry.id   AF-A0A0D3K0H3-F1
#
_cell.length_a   1.000
_cell.length_b   1.000
_cell.length_c   1.000
_cell.angle_alpha   90.00
_cell.angle_beta   90.00
_cell.angle_gamma   90.00
#
_symmetry.space_group_name_H-M   'P 1'
#
loop_
_entity.id
_entity.type
_entity.pdbx_description
1 polymer ?
#
loop_
_entity_poly.entity_id
_entity_poly.type
_entity_poly.pdbx_seq_one_letter_code
_entity_poly.pdbx_strand_id
1 'polypeptide(L)'
;LDALFKHARRHGLMVDLHIDETNDPACCCLLALVGALGRARAEGYVEAVVLGHCTSLALQGEGNRARVIEGLARLGPVTVVCNPSTNLGLQDRRGSAAPHCIPIDADAPRTPLWRGLTLVQELAAAGVAVGSASDNVRDWWHPYGDYDGLQNYKNAVTLGHLDTAPNEGAWAALVSDAAAEAMGLGGGSSFTPGAAADLILFPETRRVSELFARPQCDRIVLRGGRVQRSALPSYRALDDVVGSTL
;
A
#
# COMPACT_ATOMS: atom_id res chain seq x y z
N LEU A 1 -13.57 16.67 5.15
CA LEU A 1 -12.45 16.84 4.19
C LEU A 1 -11.99 18.29 4.09
N ASP A 2 -12.85 19.27 3.76
CA ASP A 2 -12.40 20.68 3.68
C ASP A 2 -11.80 21.20 5.00
N ALA A 3 -12.43 20.88 6.15
CA ALA A 3 -11.90 21.25 7.46
C ALA A 3 -10.52 20.61 7.76
N LEU A 4 -10.30 19.37 7.29
CA LEU A 4 -9.02 18.67 7.42
C LEU A 4 -7.95 19.41 6.63
N PHE A 5 -8.17 19.66 5.33
CA PHE A 5 -7.19 20.36 4.49
C PHE A 5 -6.93 21.80 4.95
N LYS A 6 -7.94 22.48 5.47
CA LYS A 6 -7.76 23.80 6.09
C LYS A 6 -6.81 23.75 7.29
N HIS A 7 -6.94 22.73 8.15
CA HIS A 7 -6.01 22.53 9.27
C HIS A 7 -4.63 22.12 8.79
N ALA A 8 -4.55 21.13 7.89
CA ALA A 8 -3.29 20.67 7.33
C ALA A 8 -2.49 21.83 6.72
N ARG A 9 -3.13 22.66 5.89
CA ARG A 9 -2.54 23.88 5.32
C ARG A 9 -2.08 24.87 6.38
N ARG A 10 -2.89 25.13 7.41
CA ARG A 10 -2.54 26.05 8.51
C ARG A 10 -1.27 25.61 9.25
N HIS A 11 -1.03 24.30 9.32
CA HIS A 11 0.07 23.71 10.08
C HIS A 11 1.22 23.18 9.21
N GLY A 12 1.14 23.28 7.88
CA GLY A 12 2.14 22.73 6.97
C GLY A 12 2.28 21.21 7.08
N LEU A 13 1.16 20.50 7.30
CA LEU A 13 1.15 19.05 7.48
C LEU A 13 0.75 18.34 6.18
N MET A 14 1.42 17.23 5.88
CA MET A 14 0.92 16.22 4.95
C MET A 14 -0.35 15.57 5.50
N VAL A 15 -1.13 14.94 4.63
CA VAL A 15 -2.36 14.23 4.98
C VAL A 15 -2.25 12.78 4.54
N ASP A 16 -2.48 11.84 5.45
CA ASP A 16 -2.64 10.41 5.16
C ASP A 16 -4.05 9.99 5.57
N LEU A 17 -4.80 9.39 4.63
CA LEU A 17 -6.19 9.01 4.82
C LEU A 17 -6.41 7.54 4.52
N HIS A 18 -6.97 6.87 5.52
CA HIS A 18 -7.72 5.64 5.32
C HIS A 18 -9.05 5.98 4.62
N ILE A 19 -9.19 5.59 3.35
CA ILE A 19 -10.34 5.99 2.53
C ILE A 19 -10.81 4.85 1.63
N ASP A 20 -12.13 4.71 1.52
CA ASP A 20 -12.79 3.74 0.63
C ASP A 20 -12.32 2.29 0.84
N GLU A 21 -11.91 1.92 2.08
CA GLU A 21 -11.67 0.53 2.46
C GLU A 21 -13.00 -0.19 2.72
N THR A 22 -13.65 -0.62 1.64
CA THR A 22 -14.91 -1.37 1.70
C THR A 22 -15.15 -2.12 0.40
N ASN A 23 -16.08 -3.07 0.44
CA ASN A 23 -16.63 -3.79 -0.71
C ASN A 23 -17.94 -3.16 -1.23
N ASP A 24 -18.36 -2.00 -0.71
CA ASP A 24 -19.53 -1.26 -1.18
C ASP A 24 -19.18 -0.36 -2.39
N PRO A 25 -19.65 -0.67 -3.62
CA PRO A 25 -19.40 0.15 -4.81
C PRO A 25 -20.10 1.52 -4.77
N ALA A 26 -21.04 1.76 -3.86
CA ALA A 26 -21.64 3.08 -3.65
C ALA A 26 -20.77 3.98 -2.76
N CYS A 27 -19.81 3.42 -2.02
CA CYS A 27 -18.88 4.18 -1.21
C CYS A 27 -17.84 4.87 -2.11
N CYS A 28 -18.09 6.15 -2.42
CA CYS A 28 -17.29 6.96 -3.35
C CYS A 28 -16.62 8.15 -2.64
N CYS A 29 -16.05 7.97 -1.44
CA CYS A 29 -15.45 9.09 -0.72
C CYS A 29 -14.22 9.64 -1.46
N LEU A 30 -13.54 8.86 -2.30
CA LEU A 30 -12.49 9.34 -3.20
C LEU A 30 -12.97 10.43 -4.16
N LEU A 31 -14.21 10.37 -4.68
CA LEU A 31 -14.76 11.46 -5.51
C LEU A 31 -14.93 12.75 -4.69
N ALA A 32 -15.42 12.63 -3.46
CA ALA A 32 -15.54 13.76 -2.56
C ALA A 32 -14.17 14.34 -2.18
N LEU A 33 -13.16 13.48 -2.01
CA LEU A 33 -11.76 13.85 -1.80
C LEU A 33 -11.19 14.63 -2.98
N VAL A 34 -11.37 14.18 -4.22
CA VAL A 34 -10.91 14.94 -5.41
C VAL A 34 -11.47 16.36 -5.40
N GLY A 35 -12.75 16.52 -5.06
CA GLY A 35 -13.37 17.85 -4.95
C GLY A 35 -12.79 18.71 -3.82
N ALA A 36 -12.62 18.14 -2.63
CA ALA A 36 -12.08 18.85 -1.47
C ALA A 36 -10.59 19.20 -1.63
N LEU A 37 -9.79 18.27 -2.16
CA LEU A 37 -8.38 18.48 -2.46
C LEU A 37 -8.21 19.55 -3.54
N GLY A 38 -9.04 19.55 -4.59
CA GLY A 38 -9.02 20.58 -5.62
C GLY A 38 -9.24 21.99 -5.06
N ARG A 39 -10.21 22.16 -4.15
CA ARG A 39 -10.41 23.44 -3.44
C ARG A 39 -9.22 23.80 -2.56
N ALA A 40 -8.69 22.83 -1.79
CA ALA A 40 -7.53 23.05 -0.95
C ALA A 40 -6.29 23.50 -1.75
N ARG A 41 -6.05 22.89 -2.91
CA ARG A 41 -4.96 23.26 -3.85
C ARG A 41 -5.14 24.68 -4.37
N ALA A 42 -6.38 25.07 -4.73
CA ALA A 42 -6.69 26.46 -5.13
C ALA A 42 -6.49 27.48 -3.98
N GLU A 43 -6.63 27.04 -2.73
CA GLU A 43 -6.32 27.83 -1.53
C GLU A 43 -4.85 27.76 -1.09
N GLY A 44 -3.97 27.14 -1.89
CA GLY A 44 -2.53 27.09 -1.64
C GLY A 44 -2.05 25.96 -0.72
N TYR A 45 -2.84 24.91 -0.50
CA TYR A 45 -2.34 23.68 0.14
C TYR A 45 -1.44 22.94 -0.85
N VAL A 46 -0.14 22.83 -0.58
CA VAL A 46 0.86 22.24 -1.49
C VAL A 46 1.39 20.88 -1.04
N GLU A 47 1.14 20.49 0.21
CA GLU A 47 1.71 19.27 0.80
C GLU A 47 1.16 18.00 0.12
N ALA A 48 1.97 16.94 0.21
CA ALA A 48 1.63 15.61 -0.28
C ALA A 48 0.42 15.02 0.47
N VAL A 49 -0.31 14.15 -0.25
CA VAL A 49 -1.46 13.42 0.28
C VAL A 49 -1.28 11.93 0.01
N VAL A 50 -1.40 11.13 1.05
CA VAL A 50 -1.39 9.67 0.99
C VAL A 50 -2.82 9.15 1.15
N LEU A 51 -3.20 8.21 0.29
CA LEU A 51 -4.52 7.59 0.28
C LEU A 51 -4.35 6.08 0.44
N GLY A 52 -4.57 5.58 1.66
CA GLY A 52 -4.53 4.15 1.94
C GLY A 52 -5.76 3.42 1.43
N HIS A 53 -5.59 2.15 1.08
CA HIS A 53 -6.63 1.17 0.72
C HIS A 53 -7.30 1.45 -0.64
N CYS A 54 -8.21 2.42 -0.70
CA CYS A 54 -8.96 2.77 -1.91
C CYS A 54 -9.65 1.56 -2.58
N THR A 55 -10.08 0.56 -1.80
CA THR A 55 -10.45 -0.75 -2.33
C THR A 55 -11.77 -0.71 -3.11
N SER A 56 -12.75 0.08 -2.65
CA SER A 56 -14.06 0.17 -3.31
C SER A 56 -13.97 0.75 -4.73
N LEU A 57 -12.90 1.49 -5.05
CA LEU A 57 -12.65 2.03 -6.39
C LEU A 57 -12.65 0.93 -7.46
N ALA A 58 -12.13 -0.26 -7.13
CA ALA A 58 -12.11 -1.41 -8.03
C ALA A 58 -13.50 -2.00 -8.32
N LEU A 59 -14.52 -1.63 -7.53
CA LEU A 59 -15.91 -2.08 -7.67
C LEU A 59 -16.83 -1.01 -8.25
N GLN A 60 -16.42 0.26 -8.26
CA GLN A 60 -17.21 1.38 -8.78
C GLN A 60 -17.39 1.31 -10.31
N GLY A 61 -18.34 2.05 -10.88
CA GLY A 61 -18.52 2.14 -12.34
C GLY A 61 -17.40 2.93 -13.05
N GLU A 62 -17.20 2.68 -14.34
CA GLU A 62 -16.12 3.27 -15.16
C GLU A 62 -16.06 4.80 -15.07
N GLY A 63 -17.21 5.49 -15.11
CA GLY A 63 -17.26 6.94 -15.01
C GLY A 63 -16.73 7.48 -13.68
N ASN A 64 -16.97 6.78 -12.56
CA ASN A 64 -16.41 7.18 -11.27
C ASN A 64 -14.91 6.90 -11.21
N ARG A 65 -14.47 5.73 -11.70
CA ARG A 65 -13.05 5.36 -11.77
C ARG A 65 -12.24 6.40 -12.54
N ALA A 66 -12.68 6.75 -13.75
CA ALA A 66 -12.03 7.74 -14.59
C ALA A 66 -11.91 9.10 -13.88
N ARG A 67 -13.00 9.60 -13.30
CA ARG A 67 -13.01 10.89 -12.58
C ARG A 67 -12.09 10.90 -11.36
N VAL A 68 -12.00 9.79 -10.63
CA VAL A 68 -11.04 9.66 -9.51
C VAL A 68 -9.62 9.67 -10.05
N ILE A 69 -9.29 8.78 -10.99
CA ILE A 69 -7.93 8.61 -11.52
C ILE A 69 -7.41 9.93 -12.13
N GLU A 70 -8.18 10.54 -13.04
CA GLU A 70 -7.82 11.84 -13.65
C GLU A 70 -7.74 12.96 -12.61
N GLY A 71 -8.60 12.92 -11.60
CA GLY A 71 -8.61 13.87 -10.50
C GLY A 71 -7.34 13.80 -9.68
N LEU A 72 -6.95 12.60 -9.25
CA LEU A 72 -5.73 12.37 -8.47
C LEU A 72 -4.48 12.72 -9.26
N ALA A 73 -4.40 12.30 -10.53
CA ALA A 73 -3.27 12.61 -11.41
C ALA A 73 -3.07 14.13 -11.58
N ARG A 74 -4.16 14.88 -11.76
CA ARG A 74 -4.11 16.34 -11.91
C ARG A 74 -3.78 17.07 -10.60
N LEU A 75 -4.18 16.52 -9.45
CA LEU A 75 -4.08 17.18 -8.14
C LEU A 75 -2.83 16.80 -7.34
N GLY A 76 -1.90 16.07 -7.95
CA GLY A 76 -0.61 15.70 -7.38
C GLY A 76 0.10 16.87 -6.67
N PRO A 77 0.94 16.60 -5.65
CA PRO A 77 1.46 15.29 -5.26
C PRO A 77 0.46 14.45 -4.45
N VAL A 78 0.21 13.22 -4.92
CA VAL A 78 -0.68 12.22 -4.29
C VAL A 78 -0.07 10.84 -4.48
N THR A 79 -0.04 10.04 -3.39
CA THR A 79 0.33 8.62 -3.43
C THR A 79 -0.85 7.76 -2.97
N VAL A 80 -1.23 6.77 -3.77
CA VAL A 80 -2.19 5.74 -3.35
C VAL A 80 -1.42 4.54 -2.81
N VAL A 81 -1.75 4.07 -1.61
CA VAL A 81 -1.09 2.93 -0.98
C VAL A 81 -2.03 1.73 -0.95
N CYS A 82 -1.64 0.64 -1.63
CA CYS A 82 -2.38 -0.61 -1.61
C CYS A 82 -1.81 -1.60 -0.56
N ASN A 83 -2.69 -2.29 0.17
CA ASN A 83 -2.29 -3.13 1.31
C ASN A 83 -2.62 -4.60 1.02
N PRO A 84 -1.86 -5.30 0.15
CA PRO A 84 -2.28 -6.55 -0.48
C PRO A 84 -2.60 -7.67 0.52
N SER A 85 -1.75 -7.90 1.53
CA SER A 85 -1.98 -8.94 2.56
C SER A 85 -3.23 -8.66 3.38
N THR A 86 -3.35 -7.42 3.86
CA THR A 86 -4.42 -7.00 4.75
C THR A 86 -5.74 -6.92 4.00
N ASN A 87 -5.77 -6.29 2.83
CA ASN A 87 -6.98 -6.21 2.02
C ASN A 87 -7.42 -7.59 1.52
N LEU A 88 -6.52 -8.49 1.12
CA LEU A 88 -6.91 -9.87 0.79
C LEU A 88 -7.52 -10.57 2.01
N GLY A 89 -6.95 -10.32 3.18
CA GLY A 89 -7.44 -10.86 4.44
C GLY A 89 -8.82 -10.33 4.80
N LEU A 90 -9.13 -9.05 4.57
CA LEU A 90 -10.33 -8.36 5.06
C LEU A 90 -11.46 -8.25 4.03
N GLN A 91 -11.12 -7.97 2.78
CA GLN A 91 -12.07 -7.67 1.73
C GLN A 91 -12.78 -8.93 1.25
N ASP A 92 -14.04 -8.77 0.85
CA ASP A 92 -14.91 -9.85 0.36
C ASP A 92 -15.01 -11.08 1.31
N ARG A 93 -14.67 -10.94 2.60
CA ARG A 93 -15.04 -11.94 3.62
C ARG A 93 -16.54 -12.22 3.60
N ARG A 94 -17.34 -11.17 3.31
CA ARG A 94 -18.82 -11.16 3.39
C ARG A 94 -19.56 -11.22 2.07
N GLY A 95 -18.86 -11.11 0.94
CA GLY A 95 -19.50 -10.98 -0.37
C GLY A 95 -19.38 -9.61 -0.96
N SER A 96 -19.22 -9.56 -2.28
CA SER A 96 -19.39 -8.34 -3.09
C SER A 96 -20.84 -8.14 -3.54
N ALA A 97 -21.76 -9.03 -3.16
CA ALA A 97 -23.19 -8.90 -3.43
C ALA A 97 -23.87 -8.03 -2.36
N ALA A 98 -24.85 -7.24 -2.78
CA ALA A 98 -25.67 -6.48 -1.86
C ALA A 98 -26.53 -7.41 -0.96
N PRO A 99 -26.80 -7.03 0.30
CA PRO A 99 -26.43 -5.74 0.92
C PRO A 99 -25.02 -5.77 1.52
N HIS A 100 -24.27 -4.68 1.33
CA HIS A 100 -22.90 -4.52 1.85
C HIS A 100 -22.91 -4.25 3.37
N CYS A 101 -21.77 -4.50 4.04
CA CYS A 101 -21.57 -4.22 5.48
C CYS A 101 -22.47 -4.97 6.49
N ILE A 102 -23.15 -6.05 6.10
CA ILE A 102 -23.96 -6.86 7.04
C ILE A 102 -23.06 -7.82 7.87
N PRO A 103 -23.31 -8.04 9.18
CA PRO A 103 -22.63 -9.07 9.96
C PRO A 103 -22.76 -10.47 9.34
N ILE A 104 -21.70 -11.27 9.38
CA ILE A 104 -21.73 -12.65 8.88
C ILE A 104 -22.22 -13.57 10.00
N ASP A 105 -22.95 -14.62 9.61
CA ASP A 105 -23.05 -15.83 10.41
C ASP A 105 -21.68 -16.55 10.43
N ALA A 106 -21.13 -16.80 11.61
CA ALA A 106 -19.78 -17.34 11.77
C ALA A 106 -19.62 -18.75 11.20
N ASP A 107 -20.72 -19.49 11.04
CA ASP A 107 -20.71 -20.92 10.71
C ASP A 107 -21.01 -21.22 9.23
N ALA A 108 -21.23 -20.19 8.40
CA ALA A 108 -21.55 -20.37 6.98
C ALA A 108 -20.27 -20.43 6.11
N PRO A 109 -20.00 -21.54 5.37
CA PRO A 109 -18.81 -21.65 4.54
C PRO A 109 -18.88 -20.72 3.32
N ARG A 110 -17.80 -19.96 3.08
CA ARG A 110 -17.71 -19.03 1.96
C ARG A 110 -16.26 -18.75 1.54
N THR A 111 -16.04 -18.64 0.23
CA THR A 111 -14.76 -18.20 -0.37
C THR A 111 -14.93 -16.80 -0.99
N PRO A 112 -14.01 -15.84 -0.74
CA PRO A 112 -13.97 -14.56 -1.45
C PRO A 112 -13.78 -14.74 -2.97
N LEU A 113 -14.46 -13.91 -3.77
CA LEU A 113 -14.38 -13.88 -5.23
C LEU A 113 -13.56 -12.69 -5.75
N TRP A 114 -13.61 -11.56 -5.04
CA TRP A 114 -12.82 -10.37 -5.30
C TRP A 114 -11.54 -10.36 -4.45
N ARG A 115 -10.44 -9.88 -5.04
CA ARG A 115 -9.10 -9.89 -4.42
C ARG A 115 -8.88 -8.83 -3.36
N GLY A 116 -9.76 -7.82 -3.30
CA GLY A 116 -9.63 -6.73 -2.33
C GLY A 116 -8.67 -5.60 -2.71
N LEU A 117 -8.00 -5.67 -3.86
CA LEU A 117 -7.01 -4.65 -4.26
C LEU A 117 -7.66 -3.48 -5.03
N THR A 118 -7.09 -2.28 -4.90
CA THR A 118 -7.44 -1.11 -5.73
C THR A 118 -6.87 -1.21 -7.16
N LEU A 119 -7.12 -0.20 -7.99
CA LEU A 119 -6.75 -0.11 -9.42
C LEU A 119 -5.27 0.28 -9.62
N VAL A 120 -4.35 -0.57 -9.14
CA VAL A 120 -2.90 -0.29 -9.14
C VAL A 120 -2.36 0.05 -10.53
N GLN A 121 -2.72 -0.73 -11.55
CA GLN A 121 -2.19 -0.54 -12.90
C GLN A 121 -2.72 0.74 -13.55
N GLU A 122 -4.01 1.01 -13.41
CA GLU A 122 -4.67 2.17 -14.00
C GLU A 122 -4.23 3.48 -13.34
N LEU A 123 -4.05 3.49 -12.02
CA LEU A 123 -3.51 4.64 -11.30
C LEU A 123 -2.07 4.94 -11.74
N ALA A 124 -1.22 3.91 -11.78
CA ALA A 124 0.17 4.05 -12.23
C ALA A 124 0.25 4.52 -13.70
N ALA A 125 -0.59 3.97 -14.59
CA ALA A 125 -0.66 4.37 -15.99
C ALA A 125 -1.10 5.83 -16.18
N ALA A 126 -1.90 6.37 -15.27
CA ALA A 126 -2.30 7.78 -15.24
C ALA A 126 -1.25 8.71 -14.60
N GLY A 127 -0.12 8.17 -14.13
CA GLY A 127 0.94 8.94 -13.47
C GLY A 127 0.69 9.24 -12.00
N VAL A 128 -0.26 8.57 -11.35
CA VAL A 128 -0.44 8.63 -9.89
C VAL A 128 0.60 7.72 -9.25
N ALA A 129 1.33 8.21 -8.24
CA ALA A 129 2.26 7.38 -7.49
C ALA A 129 1.47 6.30 -6.75
N VAL A 130 1.90 5.04 -6.87
CA VAL A 130 1.30 3.91 -6.17
C VAL A 130 2.35 3.24 -5.30
N GLY A 131 2.09 3.18 -3.99
CA GLY A 131 2.90 2.47 -3.01
C GLY A 131 2.20 1.20 -2.54
N SER A 132 2.93 0.37 -1.81
CA SER A 132 2.41 -0.83 -1.18
C SER A 132 2.93 -0.99 0.23
N ALA A 133 2.05 -1.34 1.17
CA ALA A 133 2.40 -1.53 2.57
C ALA A 133 1.76 -2.79 3.17
N SER A 134 2.35 -3.31 4.25
CA SER A 134 1.80 -4.45 4.99
C SER A 134 0.51 -4.11 5.72
N ASP A 135 0.39 -2.84 6.17
CA ASP A 135 -0.66 -2.34 7.05
C ASP A 135 -0.60 -3.01 8.43
N ASN A 136 -1.28 -4.13 8.60
CA ASN A 136 -1.36 -4.88 9.84
C ASN A 136 -0.32 -6.01 9.91
N VAL A 137 0.29 -6.21 11.09
CA VAL A 137 1.20 -7.31 11.36
C VAL A 137 0.90 -7.89 12.74
N ARG A 138 0.42 -9.13 12.77
CA ARG A 138 0.06 -9.88 13.99
C ARG A 138 -0.84 -9.08 14.93
N ASP A 139 -1.89 -8.47 14.38
CA ASP A 139 -2.89 -7.74 15.13
C ASP A 139 -4.32 -8.26 14.86
N TRP A 140 -5.32 -7.51 15.34
CA TRP A 140 -6.72 -7.89 15.27
C TRP A 140 -7.29 -7.94 13.84
N TRP A 141 -6.71 -7.19 12.91
CA TRP A 141 -7.17 -7.10 11.52
C TRP A 141 -6.43 -8.11 10.63
N HIS A 142 -5.12 -8.28 10.85
CA HIS A 142 -4.31 -9.28 10.18
C HIS A 142 -3.42 -10.04 11.20
N PRO A 143 -3.80 -11.27 11.59
CA PRO A 143 -3.10 -12.00 12.66
C PRO A 143 -1.74 -12.58 12.23
N TYR A 144 -1.32 -12.35 10.98
CA TYR A 144 -0.10 -12.88 10.39
C TYR A 144 0.88 -11.76 9.99
N GLY A 145 2.02 -12.14 9.41
CA GLY A 145 3.04 -11.21 8.92
C GLY A 145 4.27 -11.09 9.83
N ASP A 146 5.35 -10.56 9.26
CA ASP A 146 6.68 -10.47 9.87
C ASP A 146 7.45 -9.18 9.48
N TYR A 147 6.74 -8.17 8.97
CA TYR A 147 7.31 -6.91 8.44
C TYR A 147 8.25 -7.07 7.24
N ASP A 148 8.27 -8.23 6.55
CA ASP A 148 9.10 -8.39 5.35
C ASP A 148 8.53 -7.62 4.14
N GLY A 149 9.20 -6.52 3.77
CA GLY A 149 8.87 -5.73 2.58
C GLY A 149 8.94 -6.50 1.26
N LEU A 150 9.80 -7.54 1.16
CA LEU A 150 9.84 -8.40 -0.02
C LEU A 150 8.60 -9.29 -0.12
N GLN A 151 8.10 -9.79 1.01
CA GLN A 151 6.84 -10.54 1.05
C GLN A 151 5.67 -9.65 0.64
N ASN A 152 5.64 -8.41 1.13
CA ASN A 152 4.64 -7.43 0.71
C ASN A 152 4.70 -7.16 -0.81
N TYR A 153 5.90 -6.94 -1.35
CA TYR A 153 6.10 -6.74 -2.79
C TYR A 153 5.62 -7.94 -3.61
N LYS A 154 5.98 -9.17 -3.21
CA LYS A 154 5.53 -10.39 -3.86
C LYS A 154 4.00 -10.52 -3.86
N ASN A 155 3.35 -10.15 -2.77
CA ASN A 155 1.89 -10.16 -2.66
C ASN A 155 1.26 -9.12 -3.58
N ALA A 156 1.80 -7.90 -3.62
CA ALA A 156 1.33 -6.85 -4.52
C ALA A 156 1.41 -7.28 -6.00
N VAL A 157 2.55 -7.86 -6.40
CA VAL A 157 2.75 -8.36 -7.77
C VAL A 157 1.75 -9.46 -8.11
N THR A 158 1.58 -10.44 -7.21
CA THR A 158 0.69 -11.59 -7.44
C THR A 158 -0.77 -11.16 -7.53
N LEU A 159 -1.25 -10.33 -6.60
CA LEU A 159 -2.65 -9.91 -6.55
C LEU A 159 -3.00 -8.95 -7.69
N GLY A 160 -2.07 -8.06 -8.04
CA GLY A 160 -2.23 -7.06 -9.08
C GLY A 160 -1.96 -7.56 -10.50
N HIS A 161 -1.54 -8.83 -10.69
CA HIS A 161 -1.05 -9.35 -11.99
C HIS A 161 0.03 -8.47 -12.62
N LEU A 162 0.97 -8.02 -11.78
CA LEU A 162 2.02 -7.08 -12.16
C LEU A 162 3.26 -7.79 -12.74
N ASP A 163 3.10 -9.06 -13.09
CA ASP A 163 4.06 -9.86 -13.86
C ASP A 163 3.95 -9.64 -15.37
N THR A 164 2.84 -9.02 -15.81
CA THR A 164 2.67 -8.54 -17.18
C THR A 164 3.16 -7.08 -17.33
N ALA A 165 3.24 -6.56 -18.56
CA ALA A 165 3.81 -5.24 -18.85
C ALA A 165 3.40 -4.14 -17.83
N PRO A 166 4.29 -3.18 -17.48
CA PRO A 166 5.59 -2.91 -18.06
C PRO A 166 6.74 -3.65 -17.37
N ASN A 167 7.32 -4.66 -18.04
CA ASN A 167 8.54 -5.43 -17.70
C ASN A 167 8.72 -6.01 -16.26
N GLU A 168 9.55 -7.05 -16.15
CA GLU A 168 9.94 -7.61 -14.85
C GLU A 168 10.74 -6.57 -14.05
N GLY A 169 10.15 -6.01 -12.99
CA GLY A 169 10.85 -5.17 -12.01
C GLY A 169 10.43 -3.70 -11.97
N ALA A 170 9.65 -3.19 -12.93
CA ALA A 170 9.13 -1.81 -12.87
C ALA A 170 8.32 -1.54 -11.60
N TRP A 171 7.71 -2.59 -11.03
CA TRP A 171 6.89 -2.50 -9.83
C TRP A 171 7.68 -2.49 -8.51
N ALA A 172 9.01 -2.57 -8.54
CA ALA A 172 9.82 -2.44 -7.33
C ALA A 172 9.58 -1.09 -6.62
N ALA A 173 9.26 -0.05 -7.39
CA ALA A 173 8.90 1.27 -6.89
C ALA A 173 7.75 1.25 -5.87
N LEU A 174 6.85 0.26 -5.92
CA LEU A 174 5.74 0.10 -4.96
C LEU A 174 6.24 0.05 -3.51
N VAL A 175 7.39 -0.59 -3.27
CA VAL A 175 7.96 -0.78 -1.93
C VAL A 175 9.26 0.00 -1.71
N SER A 176 9.69 0.80 -2.70
CA SER A 176 10.86 1.67 -2.62
C SER A 176 10.48 3.13 -2.83
N ASP A 177 10.56 3.64 -4.04
CA ASP A 177 10.50 5.07 -4.35
C ASP A 177 9.14 5.68 -4.00
N ALA A 178 8.03 5.00 -4.33
CA ALA A 178 6.69 5.50 -4.00
C ALA A 178 6.44 5.50 -2.49
N ALA A 179 6.99 4.52 -1.76
CA ALA A 179 6.91 4.48 -0.30
C ALA A 179 7.76 5.61 0.33
N ALA A 180 8.94 5.89 -0.21
CA ALA A 180 9.78 7.01 0.24
C ALA A 180 9.13 8.37 -0.04
N GLU A 181 8.50 8.53 -1.21
CA GLU A 181 7.72 9.72 -1.57
C GLU A 181 6.53 9.92 -0.62
N ALA A 182 5.76 8.85 -0.34
CA ALA A 182 4.64 8.90 0.60
C ALA A 182 5.05 9.35 2.02
N MET A 183 6.25 8.95 2.47
CA MET A 183 6.79 9.33 3.77
C MET A 183 7.44 10.72 3.79
N GLY A 184 7.54 11.41 2.65
CA GLY A 184 8.25 12.69 2.55
C GLY A 184 9.77 12.58 2.73
N LEU A 185 10.35 11.39 2.53
CA LEU A 185 11.80 11.18 2.61
C LEU A 185 12.54 11.60 1.32
N GLY A 186 11.79 12.08 0.32
CA GLY A 186 12.26 12.29 -1.05
C GLY A 186 12.14 11.01 -1.86
N GLY A 187 11.52 11.11 -3.04
CA GLY A 187 11.53 10.02 -4.01
C GLY A 187 12.92 9.85 -4.63
N GLY A 188 13.29 8.62 -4.95
CA GLY A 188 14.51 8.36 -5.70
C GLY A 188 15.78 8.48 -4.87
N SER A 189 15.92 7.66 -3.82
CA SER A 189 17.24 7.15 -3.40
C SER A 189 17.80 6.24 -4.50
N SER A 190 17.88 6.82 -5.68
CA SER A 190 18.46 6.30 -6.88
C SER A 190 19.94 6.17 -6.55
N PHE A 191 20.47 4.99 -6.83
CA PHE A 191 21.86 4.61 -6.74
C PHE A 191 22.76 5.60 -7.49
N THR A 192 22.96 6.77 -6.90
CA THR A 192 23.62 7.94 -7.46
C THR A 192 24.93 8.16 -6.71
N PRO A 193 26.04 8.41 -7.41
CA PRO A 193 27.30 8.72 -6.74
C PRO A 193 27.14 9.88 -5.76
N GLY A 194 27.53 9.65 -4.50
CA GLY A 194 27.43 10.63 -3.40
C GLY A 194 26.25 10.43 -2.46
N ALA A 195 25.25 9.64 -2.82
CA ALA A 195 24.16 9.26 -1.91
C ALA A 195 24.63 8.27 -0.82
N ALA A 196 23.87 8.17 0.27
CA ALA A 196 24.09 7.14 1.28
C ALA A 196 23.96 5.74 0.66
N ALA A 197 24.87 4.83 1.01
CA ALA A 197 24.82 3.43 0.57
C ALA A 197 23.83 2.62 1.43
N ASP A 198 22.54 2.95 1.26
CA ASP A 198 21.39 2.32 1.91
C ASP A 198 20.67 1.44 0.88
N LEU A 199 20.85 0.12 0.95
CA LEU A 199 20.33 -0.79 -0.07
C LEU A 199 20.19 -2.23 0.44
N ILE A 200 19.43 -3.03 -0.30
CA ILE A 200 19.27 -4.46 -0.05
C ILE A 200 19.82 -5.21 -1.27
N LEU A 201 20.74 -6.15 -1.03
CA LEU A 201 21.30 -7.03 -2.07
C LEU A 201 20.71 -8.43 -1.95
N PHE A 202 20.40 -9.01 -3.10
CA PHE A 202 19.93 -10.38 -3.26
C PHE A 202 20.96 -11.14 -4.10
N PRO A 203 21.98 -11.76 -3.48
CA PRO A 203 23.22 -12.15 -4.16
C PRO A 203 23.02 -13.20 -5.25
N GLU A 204 22.09 -14.14 -5.04
CA GLU A 204 21.81 -15.24 -5.97
C GLU A 204 20.73 -14.90 -7.01
N THR A 205 20.31 -13.63 -7.11
CA THR A 205 19.19 -13.22 -7.97
C THR A 205 19.63 -12.21 -9.01
N ARG A 206 19.21 -12.43 -10.25
CA ARG A 206 19.49 -11.55 -11.40
C ARG A 206 18.24 -10.88 -11.94
N ARG A 207 17.06 -11.47 -11.68
CA ARG A 207 15.75 -11.01 -12.17
C ARG A 207 14.67 -11.28 -11.13
N VAL A 208 13.52 -10.62 -11.30
CA VAL A 208 12.38 -10.75 -10.38
C VAL A 208 11.84 -12.18 -10.29
N SER A 209 11.83 -12.92 -11.40
CA SER A 209 11.45 -14.34 -11.40
C SER A 209 12.29 -15.19 -10.45
N GLU A 210 13.61 -14.98 -10.41
CA GLU A 210 14.53 -15.65 -9.47
C GLU A 210 14.32 -15.16 -8.03
N LEU A 211 14.14 -13.85 -7.85
CA LEU A 211 13.87 -13.21 -6.56
C LEU A 211 12.64 -13.82 -5.87
N PHE A 212 11.58 -14.10 -6.62
CA PHE A 212 10.32 -14.62 -6.07
C PHE A 212 10.24 -16.15 -6.00
N ALA A 213 11.17 -16.87 -6.63
CA ALA A 213 11.19 -18.33 -6.66
C ALA A 213 11.64 -18.98 -5.34
N ARG A 214 12.32 -18.23 -4.45
CA ARG A 214 12.84 -18.75 -3.17
C ARG A 214 12.72 -17.70 -2.06
N PRO A 215 12.61 -18.12 -0.79
CA PRO A 215 12.79 -17.20 0.34
C PRO A 215 14.21 -16.60 0.32
N GLN A 216 14.30 -15.27 0.34
CA GLN A 216 15.57 -14.55 0.26
C GLN A 216 16.16 -14.28 1.65
N CYS A 217 16.30 -15.34 2.45
CA CYS A 217 16.86 -15.24 3.81
C CYS A 217 18.37 -14.92 3.81
N ASP A 218 19.02 -15.03 2.65
CA ASP A 218 20.41 -14.70 2.36
C ASP A 218 20.63 -13.23 1.97
N ARG A 219 19.57 -12.41 1.92
CA ARG A 219 19.66 -10.99 1.57
C ARG A 219 20.62 -10.23 2.48
N ILE A 220 21.34 -9.28 1.90
CA ILE A 220 22.28 -8.41 2.63
C ILE A 220 21.66 -7.03 2.74
N VAL A 221 21.44 -6.54 3.96
CA VAL A 221 20.97 -5.18 4.20
C VAL A 221 22.17 -4.28 4.51
N LEU A 222 22.33 -3.22 3.73
CA LEU A 222 23.36 -2.20 3.91
C LEU A 222 22.71 -0.90 4.37
N ARG A 223 23.30 -0.27 5.39
CA ARG A 223 22.97 1.09 5.81
C ARG A 223 24.24 1.89 6.03
N GLY A 224 24.39 3.03 5.34
CA GLY A 224 25.60 3.83 5.30
C GLY A 224 26.82 3.03 4.85
N GLY A 225 26.63 2.07 3.93
CA GLY A 225 27.69 1.18 3.44
C GLY A 225 28.12 0.09 4.43
N ARG A 226 27.39 -0.10 5.54
CA ARG A 226 27.67 -1.12 6.56
C ARG A 226 26.62 -2.21 6.55
N VAL A 227 27.09 -3.46 6.50
CA VAL A 227 26.23 -4.64 6.54
C VAL A 227 25.57 -4.72 7.91
N GLN A 228 24.24 -4.79 7.91
CA GLN A 228 23.45 -5.03 9.12
C GLN A 228 23.52 -6.52 9.46
N ARG A 229 23.86 -6.85 10.71
CA ARG A 229 24.02 -8.23 11.21
C ARG A 229 23.03 -8.57 12.32
N SER A 230 21.94 -7.82 12.42
CA SER A 230 20.92 -8.02 13.45
C SER A 230 20.31 -9.41 13.31
N ALA A 231 20.35 -10.20 14.38
CA ALA A 231 19.61 -11.45 14.46
C ALA A 231 18.15 -11.15 14.83
N LEU A 232 17.22 -11.99 14.35
CA LEU A 232 15.84 -11.93 14.81
C LEU A 232 15.78 -12.29 16.31
N PRO A 233 15.08 -11.51 17.14
CA PRO A 233 14.90 -11.86 18.54
C PRO A 233 14.08 -13.14 18.66
N SER A 234 14.37 -13.94 19.70
CA SER A 234 13.56 -15.13 19.99
C SER A 234 12.15 -14.71 20.41
N TYR A 235 11.12 -15.45 19.98
CA TYR A 235 9.76 -15.26 20.49
C TYR A 235 9.67 -15.39 22.01
N ARG A 236 10.60 -16.12 22.65
CA ARG A 236 10.70 -16.22 24.10
C ARG A 236 10.89 -14.87 24.81
N ALA A 237 11.41 -13.86 24.10
CA ALA A 237 11.50 -12.50 24.63
C ALA A 237 10.11 -11.85 24.88
N LEU A 238 9.03 -12.47 24.40
CA LEU A 238 7.65 -12.01 24.58
C LEU A 238 6.86 -12.88 25.57
N ASP A 239 7.45 -13.93 26.16
CA ASP A 239 6.74 -14.89 27.03
C ASP A 239 6.07 -14.17 28.24
N ASP A 240 6.75 -13.17 28.81
CA ASP A 240 6.24 -12.36 29.93
C ASP A 240 5.06 -11.44 29.55
N VAL A 241 4.89 -11.14 28.25
CA VAL A 241 3.86 -10.22 27.73
C VAL A 241 2.65 -10.98 27.18
N VAL A 242 2.90 -12.07 26.46
CA VAL A 242 1.84 -12.84 25.76
C VAL A 242 1.24 -13.91 26.69
N GLY A 243 1.87 -14.16 27.84
CA GLY A 243 1.51 -15.23 28.75
C GLY A 243 2.03 -16.57 28.22
N SER A 244 2.69 -17.34 29.09
CA SER A 244 3.11 -18.70 28.78
C SER A 244 1.91 -19.64 28.77
N THR A 245 1.06 -19.55 27.75
CA THR A 245 0.02 -20.55 27.51
C THR A 245 0.41 -21.37 26.29
N LEU A 246 1.20 -22.41 26.58
CA LEU A 246 1.21 -23.66 25.81
C LEU A 246 0.24 -24.63 26.47
#